data_AF-A0A7C2VLN7-F1
#
_entry.id   AF-A0A7C2VLN7-F1
#
_cell.length_a   1.000
_cell.length_b   1.000
_cell.length_c   1.000
_cell.angle_alpha   90.00
_cell.angle_beta   90.00
_cell.angle_gamma   90.00
#
_symmetry.space_group_name_H-M   'P 1'
#
loop_
_entity.id
_entity.type
_entity.pdbx_description
1 polymer ?
#
loop_
_entity_poly.entity_id
_entity_poly.type
_entity_poly.pdbx_seq_one_letter_code
_entity_poly.pdbx_strand_id
1 'polypeptide(L)'
;MTGDSIESMENELQSKLGSIREELQKLILERDSIRSELRITRDKINEEITKLRKLKEDMRKSRDELNNLYSSLQTLKKEIASIREKLRNLTEQRRKLLSEIKKRTAIRNEESIDSIKEEIERLEWKLITTPNLDLDEEKKIVERIAALEKKLKELTLIQKDSYESYHKYEELSSEIDRLRNELKSKIDTANRIRESIAQLKELRNNMKKDIETIVKTLSELKKQREELKSRLQAVVSSITSKSEEYRNIMKELNRLKELQESRKLNAFVNRKKEDVKKKLERGERVSFNELYLMFMNEEGSA
;
A
#
# COMPACT_ATOMS: atom_id res chain seq x y z
N MET A 1 43.22 -69.19 -5.44
CA MET A 1 41.91 -68.76 -4.91
C MET A 1 40.88 -69.82 -5.24
N THR A 2 40.37 -70.51 -4.22
CA THR A 2 39.34 -71.56 -4.32
C THR A 2 38.01 -70.99 -4.82
N GLY A 3 37.13 -71.84 -5.40
CA GLY A 3 35.80 -71.43 -5.88
C GLY A 3 34.98 -70.72 -4.81
N ASP A 4 35.01 -71.23 -3.58
CA ASP A 4 34.33 -70.66 -2.41
C ASP A 4 34.77 -69.23 -2.07
N SER A 5 36.03 -68.88 -2.38
CA SER A 5 36.56 -67.52 -2.11
C SER A 5 36.01 -66.49 -3.09
N ILE A 6 35.69 -66.86 -4.34
CA ILE A 6 35.10 -65.95 -5.32
C ILE A 6 33.62 -65.77 -5.01
N GLU A 7 32.92 -66.86 -4.69
CA GLU A 7 31.49 -66.84 -4.37
C GLU A 7 31.20 -66.02 -3.09
N SER A 8 32.09 -66.10 -2.09
CA SER A 8 32.04 -65.24 -0.91
C SER A 8 32.24 -63.75 -1.25
N MET A 9 33.22 -63.40 -2.09
CA MET A 9 33.46 -62.02 -2.52
C MET A 9 32.29 -61.48 -3.36
N GLU A 10 31.67 -62.33 -4.16
CA GLU A 10 30.50 -61.98 -4.97
C GLU A 10 29.28 -61.63 -4.09
N ASN A 11 29.03 -62.44 -3.06
CA ASN A 11 27.96 -62.21 -2.09
C ASN A 11 28.18 -60.93 -1.28
N GLU A 12 29.42 -60.64 -0.87
CA GLU A 12 29.75 -59.38 -0.19
C GLU A 12 29.52 -58.15 -1.09
N LEU A 13 29.93 -58.21 -2.35
CA LEU A 13 29.70 -57.13 -3.31
C LEU A 13 28.21 -56.95 -3.62
N GLN A 14 27.44 -58.04 -3.73
CA GLN A 14 25.99 -57.96 -3.90
C GLN A 14 25.30 -57.33 -2.67
N SER A 15 25.73 -57.68 -1.46
CA SER A 15 25.23 -57.07 -0.22
C SER A 15 25.52 -55.58 -0.16
N LYS A 16 26.76 -55.16 -0.46
CA LYS A 16 27.16 -53.74 -0.57
C LYS A 16 26.36 -53.00 -1.64
N LEU A 17 26.07 -53.66 -2.75
CA LEU A 17 25.26 -53.07 -3.83
C LEU A 17 23.79 -52.89 -3.40
N GLY A 18 23.28 -53.81 -2.58
CA GLY A 18 21.98 -53.68 -1.91
C GLY A 18 21.91 -52.48 -0.97
N SER A 19 22.89 -52.33 -0.07
CA SER A 19 22.92 -51.20 0.87
C SER A 19 23.05 -49.85 0.16
N ILE A 20 23.90 -49.75 -0.87
CA ILE A 20 24.04 -48.51 -1.66
C ILE A 20 22.74 -48.17 -2.41
N ARG A 21 21.99 -49.16 -2.90
CA ARG A 21 20.67 -48.91 -3.52
C ARG A 21 19.68 -48.32 -2.53
N GLU A 22 19.62 -48.86 -1.31
CA GLU A 22 18.76 -48.33 -0.26
C GLU A 22 19.16 -46.90 0.14
N GLU A 23 20.45 -46.63 0.29
CA GLU A 23 20.97 -45.29 0.56
C GLU A 23 20.63 -44.31 -0.57
N LEU A 24 20.83 -44.72 -1.83
CA LEU A 24 20.46 -43.92 -3.01
C LEU A 24 18.96 -43.62 -3.04
N GLN A 25 18.12 -44.61 -2.73
CA GLN A 25 16.68 -44.42 -2.68
C GLN A 25 16.27 -43.42 -1.59
N LYS A 26 16.88 -43.50 -0.40
CA LYS A 26 16.65 -42.52 0.68
C LYS A 26 17.06 -41.10 0.26
N LEU A 27 18.24 -40.95 -0.34
CA LEU A 27 18.73 -39.66 -0.82
C LEU A 27 17.85 -39.09 -1.95
N ILE A 28 17.34 -39.93 -2.85
CA ILE A 28 16.42 -39.53 -3.92
C ILE A 28 15.10 -39.00 -3.32
N LEU A 29 14.54 -39.69 -2.33
CA LEU A 29 13.34 -39.24 -1.63
C LEU A 29 13.57 -37.92 -0.90
N GLU A 30 14.71 -37.76 -0.22
CA GLU A 30 15.09 -36.52 0.44
C GLU A 30 15.22 -35.37 -0.57
N ARG A 31 15.90 -35.59 -1.71
CA ARG A 31 16.03 -34.62 -2.80
C ARG A 31 14.65 -34.15 -3.29
N ASP A 32 13.71 -35.07 -3.50
CA ASP A 32 12.39 -34.74 -4.02
C ASP A 32 11.53 -34.00 -2.99
N SER A 33 11.67 -34.35 -1.70
CA SER A 33 11.10 -33.58 -0.59
C SER A 33 11.64 -32.14 -0.54
N ILE A 34 12.96 -31.95 -0.60
CA ILE A 34 13.57 -30.61 -0.61
C ILE A 34 13.12 -29.80 -1.83
N ARG A 35 13.00 -30.43 -3.01
CA ARG A 35 12.48 -29.78 -4.23
C ARG A 35 11.03 -29.31 -4.05
N SER A 36 10.20 -30.10 -3.41
CA SER A 36 8.82 -29.73 -3.09
C SER A 36 8.78 -28.53 -2.14
N GLU A 37 9.58 -28.55 -1.07
CA GLU A 37 9.70 -27.43 -0.12
C GLU A 37 10.23 -26.16 -0.78
N LEU A 38 11.19 -26.27 -1.70
CA LEU A 38 11.70 -25.16 -2.49
C LEU A 38 10.61 -24.53 -3.38
N ARG A 39 9.74 -25.35 -3.96
CA ARG A 39 8.61 -24.87 -4.76
C ARG A 39 7.63 -24.09 -3.88
N ILE A 40 7.21 -24.68 -2.75
CA ILE A 40 6.29 -24.03 -1.80
C ILE A 40 6.87 -22.72 -1.28
N THR A 41 8.16 -22.70 -0.91
CA THR A 41 8.84 -21.49 -0.42
C THR A 41 8.91 -20.43 -1.51
N ARG A 42 9.16 -20.80 -2.78
CA ARG A 42 9.13 -19.86 -3.91
C ARG A 42 7.75 -19.27 -4.11
N ASP A 43 6.70 -20.07 -4.03
CA ASP A 43 5.32 -19.61 -4.20
C ASP A 43 4.94 -18.62 -3.09
N LYS A 44 5.27 -18.93 -1.83
CA LYS A 44 5.11 -17.99 -0.70
C LYS A 44 5.88 -16.68 -0.90
N ILE A 45 7.13 -16.73 -1.38
CA ILE A 45 7.91 -15.52 -1.70
C ILE A 45 7.19 -14.67 -2.75
N ASN A 46 6.67 -15.31 -3.80
CA ASN A 46 5.96 -14.61 -4.86
C ASN A 46 4.67 -13.96 -4.32
N GLU A 47 3.90 -14.67 -3.50
CA GLU A 47 2.71 -14.12 -2.85
C GLU A 47 3.05 -12.89 -2.01
N GLU A 48 4.05 -12.96 -1.14
CA GLU A 48 4.50 -11.83 -0.32
C GLU A 48 4.99 -10.65 -1.17
N ILE A 49 5.68 -10.91 -2.29
CA ILE A 49 6.06 -9.86 -3.24
C ILE A 49 4.83 -9.19 -3.85
N THR A 50 3.80 -9.95 -4.23
CA THR A 50 2.57 -9.38 -4.79
C THR A 50 1.83 -8.51 -3.77
N LYS A 51 1.72 -8.96 -2.51
CA LYS A 51 1.14 -8.18 -1.40
C LYS A 51 1.93 -6.89 -1.19
N LEU A 52 3.25 -6.97 -1.16
CA LEU A 52 4.14 -5.81 -1.01
C LEU A 52 3.97 -4.80 -2.14
N ARG A 53 3.81 -5.26 -3.39
CA ARG A 53 3.57 -4.38 -4.55
C ARG A 53 2.24 -3.63 -4.42
N LYS A 54 1.16 -4.33 -4.05
CA LYS A 54 -0.16 -3.72 -3.84
C LYS A 54 -0.12 -2.66 -2.74
N LEU A 55 0.43 -3.00 -1.57
CA LEU A 55 0.58 -2.04 -0.46
C LEU A 55 1.41 -0.81 -0.86
N LYS A 56 2.47 -0.98 -1.65
CA LYS A 56 3.26 0.16 -2.16
C LYS A 56 2.47 1.04 -3.14
N GLU A 57 1.61 0.45 -3.96
CA GLU A 57 0.74 1.20 -4.86
C GLU A 57 -0.31 1.98 -4.10
N ASP A 58 -1.00 1.33 -3.16
CA ASP A 58 -1.97 1.96 -2.28
C ASP A 58 -1.30 3.08 -1.46
N MET A 59 -0.02 2.89 -1.08
CA MET A 59 0.75 3.88 -0.35
C MET A 59 1.00 5.15 -1.20
N ARG A 60 1.21 4.98 -2.51
CA ARG A 60 1.35 6.09 -3.45
C ARG A 60 0.02 6.82 -3.61
N LYS A 61 -1.09 6.09 -3.82
CA LYS A 61 -2.44 6.67 -3.94
C LYS A 61 -2.80 7.50 -2.71
N SER A 62 -2.59 6.96 -1.51
CA SER A 62 -2.82 7.68 -0.25
C SER A 62 -1.94 8.94 -0.10
N ARG A 63 -0.70 8.92 -0.61
CA ARG A 63 0.16 10.10 -0.64
C ARG A 63 -0.40 11.19 -1.56
N ASP A 64 -0.86 10.80 -2.74
CA ASP A 64 -1.43 11.74 -3.72
C ASP A 64 -2.74 12.34 -3.20
N GLU A 65 -3.62 11.53 -2.61
CA GLU A 65 -4.84 11.99 -1.93
C GLU A 65 -4.53 12.99 -0.81
N LEU A 66 -3.53 12.68 0.03
CA LEU A 66 -3.13 13.55 1.13
C LEU A 66 -2.54 14.88 0.64
N ASN A 67 -1.78 14.87 -0.46
CA ASN A 67 -1.32 16.10 -1.12
C ASN A 67 -2.50 16.93 -1.65
N ASN A 68 -3.47 16.28 -2.30
CA ASN A 68 -4.67 16.93 -2.80
C ASN A 68 -5.47 17.57 -1.65
N LEU A 69 -5.73 16.83 -0.57
CA LEU A 69 -6.40 17.36 0.62
C LEU A 69 -5.66 18.53 1.25
N TYR A 70 -4.33 18.49 1.32
CA TYR A 70 -3.54 19.63 1.80
C TYR A 70 -3.68 20.86 0.89
N SER A 71 -3.68 20.67 -0.43
CA SER A 71 -3.89 21.75 -1.39
C SER A 71 -5.29 22.38 -1.22
N SER A 72 -6.34 21.55 -1.09
CA SER A 72 -7.70 22.00 -0.84
C SER A 72 -7.84 22.71 0.51
N LEU A 73 -7.16 22.22 1.56
CA LEU A 73 -7.13 22.89 2.85
C LEU A 73 -6.47 24.27 2.75
N GLN A 74 -5.43 24.41 1.93
CA GLN A 74 -4.73 25.67 1.72
C GLN A 74 -5.58 26.68 0.95
N THR A 75 -6.29 26.27 -0.11
CA THR A 75 -7.21 27.16 -0.84
C THR A 75 -8.35 27.62 0.08
N LEU A 76 -8.94 26.70 0.83
CA LEU A 76 -10.01 26.99 1.78
C LEU A 76 -9.56 27.94 2.90
N LYS A 77 -8.32 27.81 3.38
CA LYS A 77 -7.72 28.78 4.33
C LYS A 77 -7.63 30.20 3.75
N LYS A 78 -7.28 30.33 2.46
CA LYS A 78 -7.24 31.63 1.78
C LYS A 78 -8.65 32.23 1.63
N GLU A 79 -9.62 31.40 1.26
CA GLU A 79 -11.03 31.81 1.19
C GLU A 79 -11.55 32.29 2.55
N ILE A 80 -11.30 31.52 3.61
CA ILE A 80 -11.66 31.89 4.99
C ILE A 80 -11.02 33.21 5.40
N ALA A 81 -9.74 33.43 5.06
CA ALA A 81 -9.05 34.69 5.35
C ALA A 81 -9.71 35.87 4.62
N SER A 82 -10.04 35.72 3.33
CA SER A 82 -10.73 36.76 2.55
C SER A 82 -12.12 37.08 3.12
N ILE A 83 -12.91 36.06 3.49
CA ILE A 83 -14.23 36.27 4.09
C ILE A 83 -14.10 37.01 5.43
N ARG A 84 -13.11 36.66 6.26
CA ARG A 84 -12.86 37.36 7.53
C ARG A 84 -12.50 38.83 7.32
N GLU A 85 -11.72 39.14 6.29
CA GLU A 85 -11.37 40.51 5.93
C GLU A 85 -12.60 41.29 5.48
N LYS A 86 -13.41 40.72 4.58
CA LYS A 86 -14.70 41.31 4.16
C LYS A 86 -15.63 41.56 5.34
N LEU A 87 -15.78 40.57 6.24
CA LEU A 87 -16.58 40.70 7.45
C LEU A 87 -16.09 41.82 8.35
N ARG A 88 -14.77 41.98 8.52
CA ARG A 88 -14.18 43.06 9.31
C ARG A 88 -14.56 44.43 8.72
N ASN A 89 -14.39 44.59 7.41
CA ASN A 89 -14.68 45.85 6.70
C ASN A 89 -16.17 46.20 6.77
N LEU A 90 -17.06 45.24 6.47
CA LEU A 90 -18.51 45.45 6.54
C LEU A 90 -18.98 45.72 7.97
N THR A 91 -18.42 45.03 8.96
CA THR A 91 -18.75 45.28 10.38
C THR A 91 -18.34 46.69 10.80
N GLU A 92 -17.19 47.19 10.33
CA GLU A 92 -16.76 48.56 10.60
C GLU A 92 -17.66 49.59 9.91
N GLN A 93 -18.02 49.38 8.64
CA GLN A 93 -18.98 50.22 7.92
C GLN A 93 -20.34 50.27 8.64
N ARG A 94 -20.86 49.11 9.05
CA ARG A 94 -22.12 49.00 9.80
C ARG A 94 -22.04 49.74 11.14
N ARG A 95 -20.90 49.69 11.85
CA ARG A 95 -20.69 50.43 13.10
C ARG A 95 -20.69 51.94 12.90
N LYS A 96 -20.01 52.44 11.85
CA LYS A 96 -20.01 53.87 11.49
C LYS A 96 -21.43 54.34 11.18
N LEU A 97 -22.14 53.61 10.33
CA LEU A 97 -23.52 53.92 9.96
C LEU A 97 -24.47 53.91 11.17
N LEU A 98 -24.34 52.92 12.06
CA LEU A 98 -25.13 52.88 13.30
C LEU A 98 -24.85 54.10 14.20
N SER A 99 -23.61 54.57 14.25
CA SER A 99 -23.26 55.78 15.03
C SER A 99 -23.86 57.05 14.42
N GLU A 100 -23.92 57.15 13.10
CA GLU A 100 -24.55 58.25 12.38
C GLU A 100 -26.08 58.25 12.58
N ILE A 101 -26.72 57.07 12.45
CA ILE A 101 -28.15 56.90 12.74
C ILE A 101 -28.44 57.36 14.17
N LYS A 102 -27.66 56.92 15.17
CA LYS A 102 -27.85 57.30 16.58
C LYS A 102 -27.79 58.83 16.79
N LYS A 103 -26.81 59.50 16.17
CA LYS A 103 -26.68 60.96 16.24
C LYS A 103 -27.89 61.66 15.62
N ARG A 104 -28.34 61.22 14.43
CA ARG A 104 -29.51 61.77 13.74
C ARG A 104 -30.81 61.54 14.51
N THR A 105 -30.98 60.37 15.12
CA THR A 105 -32.15 60.08 15.96
C THR A 105 -32.19 60.91 17.24
N ALA A 106 -31.04 61.26 17.81
CA ALA A 106 -30.98 62.16 18.97
C ALA A 106 -31.51 63.56 18.61
N ILE A 107 -31.07 64.10 17.46
CA ILE A 107 -31.53 65.41 16.93
C ILE A 107 -33.04 65.38 16.67
N ARG A 108 -33.57 64.28 16.12
CA ARG A 108 -35.01 64.12 15.87
C ARG A 108 -35.85 64.05 17.15
N ASN A 109 -35.35 63.44 18.21
CA ASN A 109 -36.11 63.26 19.46
C ASN A 109 -36.16 64.53 20.31
N GLU A 110 -35.34 65.53 20.00
CA GLU A 110 -35.28 66.81 20.71
C GLU A 110 -36.51 67.68 20.43
N GLU A 111 -37.10 67.58 19.22
CA GLU A 111 -38.36 68.25 18.86
C GLU A 111 -39.18 67.42 17.85
N SER A 112 -40.46 67.20 18.13
CA SER A 112 -41.32 66.42 17.22
C SER A 112 -41.72 67.25 16.00
N ILE A 113 -41.56 66.66 14.81
CA ILE A 113 -42.04 67.24 13.54
C ILE A 113 -43.51 67.65 13.65
N ASP A 114 -44.32 66.85 14.35
CA ASP A 114 -45.75 67.11 14.52
C ASP A 114 -46.00 68.31 15.45
N SER A 115 -45.19 68.46 16.52
CA SER A 115 -45.29 69.62 17.41
C SER A 115 -44.91 70.94 16.73
N ILE A 116 -43.98 70.91 15.76
CA ILE A 116 -43.60 72.09 14.97
C ILE A 116 -44.72 72.44 13.98
N LYS A 117 -45.35 71.44 13.36
CA LYS A 117 -46.50 71.65 12.47
C LYS A 117 -47.69 72.24 13.22
N GLU A 118 -48.05 71.67 14.36
CA GLU A 118 -49.14 72.18 15.20
C GLU A 118 -48.89 73.62 15.66
N GLU A 119 -47.65 73.98 15.99
CA GLU A 119 -47.31 75.35 16.38
C GLU A 119 -47.32 76.33 15.19
N ILE A 120 -46.92 75.90 13.99
CA ILE A 120 -47.08 76.69 12.75
C ILE A 120 -48.57 76.94 12.49
N GLU A 121 -49.40 75.90 12.47
CA GLU A 121 -50.84 76.00 12.22
C GLU A 121 -51.53 76.91 13.25
N ARG A 122 -51.11 76.82 14.53
CA ARG A 122 -51.62 77.70 15.59
C ARG A 122 -51.24 79.17 15.38
N LEU A 123 -50.02 79.45 14.94
CA LEU A 123 -49.54 80.81 14.67
C LEU A 123 -50.20 81.39 13.41
N GLU A 124 -50.39 80.59 12.37
CA GLU A 124 -51.13 80.95 11.16
C GLU A 124 -52.61 81.22 11.48
N TRP A 125 -53.25 80.39 12.30
CA TRP A 125 -54.62 80.63 12.74
C TRP A 125 -54.72 81.95 13.53
N LYS A 126 -53.81 82.19 14.47
CA LYS A 126 -53.76 83.48 15.21
C LYS A 126 -53.67 84.68 14.28
N LEU A 127 -52.82 84.62 13.26
CA LEU A 127 -52.69 85.65 12.23
C LEU A 127 -54.00 85.89 11.46
N ILE A 128 -54.75 84.83 11.16
CA ILE A 128 -56.02 84.89 10.40
C ILE A 128 -57.19 85.41 11.25
N THR A 129 -57.26 85.03 12.53
CA THR A 129 -58.48 85.21 13.36
C THR A 129 -58.45 86.44 14.27
N THR A 130 -57.33 87.17 14.37
CA THR A 130 -57.23 88.41 15.17
C THR A 130 -57.20 89.66 14.27
N PRO A 131 -58.32 90.42 14.15
CA PRO A 131 -58.31 91.70 13.45
C PRO A 131 -57.71 92.78 14.37
N ASN A 132 -56.81 93.61 13.84
CA ASN A 132 -56.04 94.69 14.52
C ASN A 132 -54.84 94.25 15.37
N LEU A 133 -54.01 93.35 14.86
CA LEU A 133 -52.70 93.05 15.43
C LEU A 133 -51.72 94.22 15.19
N ASP A 134 -50.85 94.52 16.16
CA ASP A 134 -49.80 95.53 15.98
C ASP A 134 -48.77 95.06 14.94
N LEU A 135 -48.25 96.00 14.15
CA LEU A 135 -47.38 95.71 13.00
C LEU A 135 -46.07 95.01 13.41
N ASP A 136 -45.62 95.24 14.65
CA ASP A 136 -44.47 94.58 15.25
C ASP A 136 -44.78 93.18 15.81
N GLU A 137 -46.03 92.93 16.24
CA GLU A 137 -46.47 91.59 16.68
C GLU A 137 -46.70 90.67 15.49
N GLU A 138 -47.24 91.20 14.40
CA GLU A 138 -47.39 90.49 13.12
C GLU A 138 -46.04 90.05 12.56
N LYS A 139 -45.05 90.95 12.52
CA LYS A 139 -43.67 90.62 12.09
C LYS A 139 -43.06 89.52 12.94
N LYS A 140 -43.21 89.57 14.27
CA LYS A 140 -42.69 88.52 15.18
C LYS A 140 -43.33 87.16 14.91
N ILE A 141 -44.63 87.11 14.63
CA ILE A 141 -45.32 85.87 14.28
C ILE A 141 -44.81 85.34 12.92
N VAL A 142 -44.68 86.20 11.91
CA VAL A 142 -44.19 85.81 10.58
C VAL A 142 -42.74 85.33 10.62
N GLU A 143 -41.86 86.03 11.35
CA GLU A 143 -40.47 85.61 11.58
C GLU A 143 -40.40 84.26 12.31
N ARG A 144 -41.30 84.04 13.27
CA ARG A 144 -41.38 82.77 14.00
C ARG A 144 -41.86 81.63 13.11
N ILE A 145 -42.87 81.85 12.28
CA ILE A 145 -43.35 80.87 11.28
C ILE A 145 -42.22 80.53 10.32
N ALA A 146 -41.53 81.54 9.75
CA ALA A 146 -40.41 81.30 8.82
C ALA A 146 -39.27 80.50 9.47
N ALA A 147 -38.95 80.75 10.75
CA ALA A 147 -37.98 79.97 11.50
C ALA A 147 -38.43 78.52 11.73
N LEU A 148 -39.72 78.31 12.07
CA LEU A 148 -40.31 76.98 12.26
C LEU A 148 -40.40 76.20 10.95
N GLU A 149 -40.78 76.82 9.84
CA GLU A 149 -40.82 76.21 8.51
C GLU A 149 -39.43 75.78 8.03
N LYS A 150 -38.41 76.62 8.26
CA LYS A 150 -37.01 76.27 7.96
C LYS A 150 -36.59 75.03 8.76
N LYS A 151 -36.91 75.01 10.05
CA LYS A 151 -36.63 73.88 10.94
C LYS A 151 -37.39 72.61 10.53
N LEU A 152 -38.63 72.74 10.09
CA LEU A 152 -39.46 71.65 9.58
C LEU A 152 -38.83 71.03 8.31
N LYS A 153 -38.33 71.86 7.38
CA LYS A 153 -37.60 71.40 6.19
C LYS A 153 -36.32 70.66 6.56
N GLU A 154 -35.57 71.14 7.54
CA GLU A 154 -34.36 70.47 8.02
C GLU A 154 -34.67 69.10 8.66
N LEU A 155 -35.70 69.02 9.50
CA LEU A 155 -36.10 67.76 10.16
C LEU A 155 -36.69 66.73 9.18
N THR A 156 -37.46 67.16 8.19
CA THR A 156 -37.99 66.27 7.15
C THR A 156 -36.87 65.69 6.27
N LEU A 157 -35.84 66.48 5.95
CA LEU A 157 -34.65 65.98 5.26
C LEU A 157 -33.90 64.96 6.11
N ILE A 158 -33.69 65.24 7.40
CA ILE A 158 -33.06 64.31 8.35
C ILE A 158 -33.86 63.00 8.45
N GLN A 159 -35.20 63.06 8.41
CA GLN A 159 -36.06 61.88 8.45
C GLN A 159 -35.85 60.99 7.22
N LYS A 160 -35.83 61.58 6.02
CA LYS A 160 -35.59 60.85 4.76
C LYS A 160 -34.21 60.18 4.76
N ASP A 161 -33.16 60.93 5.07
CA ASP A 161 -31.80 60.40 5.16
C ASP A 161 -31.68 59.29 6.22
N SER A 162 -32.41 59.41 7.33
CA SER A 162 -32.40 58.40 8.40
C SER A 162 -33.02 57.09 7.92
N TYR A 163 -34.10 57.16 7.13
CA TYR A 163 -34.73 55.98 6.53
C TYR A 163 -33.78 55.29 5.54
N GLU A 164 -33.14 56.06 4.66
CA GLU A 164 -32.13 55.55 3.71
C GLU A 164 -30.93 54.92 4.45
N SER A 165 -30.46 55.56 5.51
CA SER A 165 -29.38 55.04 6.35
C SER A 165 -29.77 53.74 7.07
N TYR A 166 -31.02 53.62 7.52
CA TYR A 166 -31.52 52.43 8.18
C TYR A 166 -31.63 51.24 7.23
N HIS A 167 -32.14 51.46 6.02
CA HIS A 167 -32.15 50.45 4.95
C HIS A 167 -30.75 49.93 4.64
N LYS A 168 -29.80 50.85 4.43
CA LYS A 168 -28.40 50.46 4.19
C LYS A 168 -27.78 49.70 5.37
N TYR A 169 -28.17 50.04 6.60
CA TYR A 169 -27.74 49.30 7.79
C TYR A 169 -28.29 47.86 7.79
N GLU A 170 -29.55 47.69 7.42
CA GLU A 170 -30.21 46.38 7.34
C GLU A 170 -29.63 45.50 6.23
N GLU A 171 -29.35 46.09 5.05
CA GLU A 171 -28.62 45.42 3.97
C GLU A 171 -27.24 44.94 4.41
N LEU A 172 -26.45 45.83 5.04
CA LEU A 172 -25.13 45.48 5.58
C LEU A 172 -25.24 44.39 6.65
N SER A 173 -26.28 44.43 7.49
CA SER A 173 -26.47 43.40 8.51
C SER A 173 -26.78 42.05 7.88
N SER A 174 -27.66 42.02 6.89
CA SER A 174 -28.03 40.81 6.16
C SER A 174 -26.83 40.19 5.44
N GLU A 175 -26.00 41.02 4.80
CA GLU A 175 -24.78 40.56 4.13
C GLU A 175 -23.73 40.02 5.12
N ILE A 176 -23.57 40.68 6.28
CA ILE A 176 -22.70 40.18 7.35
C ILE A 176 -23.18 38.80 7.84
N ASP A 177 -24.49 38.61 8.03
CA ASP A 177 -25.03 37.33 8.49
C ASP A 177 -24.90 36.24 7.43
N ARG A 178 -25.07 36.59 6.15
CA ARG A 178 -24.77 35.69 5.02
C ARG A 178 -23.30 35.25 5.01
N LEU A 179 -22.36 36.19 5.11
CA LEU A 179 -20.93 35.89 5.13
C LEU A 179 -20.51 35.11 6.38
N ARG A 180 -21.17 35.32 7.53
CA ARG A 180 -20.94 34.50 8.74
C ARG A 180 -21.36 33.05 8.53
N ASN A 181 -22.50 32.82 7.87
CA ASN A 181 -22.97 31.48 7.54
C ASN A 181 -22.05 30.81 6.52
N GLU A 182 -21.59 31.55 5.51
CA GLU A 182 -20.57 31.06 4.56
C GLU A 182 -19.28 30.70 5.30
N LEU A 183 -18.77 31.58 6.17
CA LEU A 183 -17.58 31.33 6.97
C LEU A 183 -17.72 30.06 7.83
N LYS A 184 -18.89 29.87 8.47
CA LYS A 184 -19.16 28.68 9.28
C LYS A 184 -19.09 27.41 8.43
N SER A 185 -19.78 27.37 7.29
CA SER A 185 -19.75 26.19 6.40
C SER A 185 -18.35 25.90 5.84
N LYS A 186 -17.57 26.94 5.51
CA LYS A 186 -16.16 26.79 5.13
C LYS A 186 -15.30 26.27 6.28
N ILE A 187 -15.51 26.70 7.52
CA ILE A 187 -14.79 26.14 8.67
C ILE A 187 -15.15 24.67 8.88
N ASP A 188 -16.42 24.31 8.74
CA ASP A 188 -16.88 22.92 8.90
C ASP A 188 -16.25 22.00 7.84
N THR A 189 -16.22 22.43 6.57
CA THR A 189 -15.52 21.69 5.51
C THR A 189 -14.02 21.58 5.78
N ALA A 190 -13.38 22.62 6.33
CA ALA A 190 -11.97 22.56 6.74
C ALA A 190 -11.71 21.48 7.80
N ASN A 191 -12.62 21.36 8.77
CA ASN A 191 -12.52 20.39 9.85
C ASN A 191 -12.70 18.96 9.30
N ARG A 192 -13.68 18.74 8.43
CA ARG A 192 -13.86 17.44 7.74
C ARG A 192 -12.59 17.03 6.97
N ILE A 193 -11.99 17.95 6.22
CA ILE A 193 -10.73 17.69 5.51
C ILE A 193 -9.60 17.31 6.49
N ARG A 194 -9.51 17.99 7.64
CA ARG A 194 -8.50 17.65 8.68
C ARG A 194 -8.73 16.26 9.26
N GLU A 195 -9.98 15.86 9.50
CA GLU A 195 -10.35 14.52 9.94
C GLU A 195 -9.96 13.46 8.91
N SER A 196 -10.28 13.69 7.62
CA SER A 196 -9.85 12.78 6.54
C SER A 196 -8.33 12.68 6.44
N ILE A 197 -7.60 13.79 6.61
CA ILE A 197 -6.12 13.77 6.66
C ILE A 197 -5.61 12.93 7.84
N ALA A 198 -6.24 13.03 9.02
CA ALA A 198 -5.87 12.22 10.18
C ALA A 198 -6.11 10.73 9.93
N GLN A 199 -7.27 10.35 9.38
CA GLN A 199 -7.60 8.97 9.02
C GLN A 199 -6.62 8.39 7.99
N LEU A 200 -6.31 9.13 6.92
CA LEU A 200 -5.34 8.70 5.91
C LEU A 200 -3.91 8.54 6.49
N LYS A 201 -3.52 9.39 7.45
CA LYS A 201 -2.23 9.23 8.14
C LYS A 201 -2.19 7.96 8.99
N GLU A 202 -3.29 7.61 9.65
CA GLU A 202 -3.39 6.39 10.43
C GLU A 202 -3.33 5.15 9.53
N LEU A 203 -4.13 5.13 8.47
CA LEU A 203 -4.10 4.07 7.45
C LEU A 203 -2.69 3.88 6.90
N ARG A 204 -2.01 4.98 6.54
CA ARG A 204 -0.62 4.95 6.09
C ARG A 204 0.33 4.33 7.13
N ASN A 205 0.17 4.67 8.41
CA ASN A 205 1.02 4.12 9.46
C ASN A 205 0.81 2.61 9.61
N ASN A 206 -0.44 2.14 9.47
CA ASN A 206 -0.75 0.72 9.49
C ASN A 206 -0.14 0.01 8.27
N MET A 207 -0.32 0.56 7.06
CA MET A 207 0.31 0.02 5.85
C MET A 207 1.83 -0.02 5.94
N LYS A 208 2.46 0.96 6.60
CA LYS A 208 3.91 0.96 6.84
C LYS A 208 4.31 -0.21 7.75
N LYS A 209 3.57 -0.47 8.82
CA LYS A 209 3.79 -1.63 9.70
C LYS A 209 3.63 -2.94 8.92
N ASP A 210 2.61 -3.05 8.06
CA ASP A 210 2.38 -4.23 7.22
C ASP A 210 3.51 -4.44 6.20
N ILE A 211 4.03 -3.35 5.61
CA ILE A 211 5.21 -3.42 4.75
C ILE A 211 6.43 -3.92 5.54
N GLU A 212 6.63 -3.43 6.77
CA GLU A 212 7.75 -3.88 7.62
C GLU A 212 7.62 -5.37 7.99
N THR A 213 6.43 -5.86 8.30
CA THR A 213 6.21 -7.29 8.59
C THR A 213 6.44 -8.15 7.35
N ILE A 214 5.93 -7.75 6.19
CA ILE A 214 6.15 -8.46 4.92
C ILE A 214 7.63 -8.47 4.53
N VAL A 215 8.35 -7.36 4.73
CA VAL A 215 9.78 -7.32 4.46
C VAL A 215 10.54 -8.29 5.37
N LYS A 216 10.16 -8.40 6.65
CA LYS A 216 10.73 -9.39 7.58
C LYS A 216 10.44 -10.82 7.13
N THR A 217 9.17 -11.17 6.84
CA THR A 217 8.81 -12.53 6.38
C THR A 217 9.53 -12.88 5.08
N LEU A 218 9.65 -11.94 4.15
CA LEU A 218 10.34 -12.14 2.88
C LEU A 218 11.85 -12.34 3.08
N SER A 219 12.47 -11.66 4.05
CA SER A 219 13.87 -11.91 4.43
C SER A 219 14.07 -13.31 4.98
N GLU A 220 13.14 -13.80 5.81
CA GLU A 220 13.18 -15.13 6.41
C GLU A 220 12.96 -16.23 5.36
N LEU A 221 11.94 -16.09 4.51
CA LEU A 221 11.69 -17.02 3.41
C LEU A 221 12.87 -17.09 2.43
N LYS A 222 13.58 -15.98 2.22
CA LYS A 222 14.80 -15.97 1.41
C LYS A 222 15.93 -16.76 2.06
N LYS A 223 16.12 -16.66 3.38
CA LYS A 223 17.10 -17.48 4.11
C LYS A 223 16.76 -18.96 4.01
N GLN A 224 15.52 -19.33 4.33
CA GLN A 224 15.02 -20.70 4.19
C GLN A 224 15.23 -21.25 2.78
N ARG A 225 14.99 -20.42 1.75
CA ARG A 225 15.24 -20.82 0.35
C ARG A 225 16.72 -21.09 0.08
N GLU A 226 17.64 -20.29 0.61
CA GLU A 226 19.08 -20.52 0.41
C GLU A 226 19.58 -21.73 1.20
N GLU A 227 19.07 -21.96 2.41
CA GLU A 227 19.34 -23.18 3.19
C GLU A 227 18.83 -24.45 2.49
N LEU A 228 17.62 -24.41 1.92
CA LEU A 228 17.09 -25.54 1.15
C LEU A 228 17.91 -25.79 -0.12
N LYS A 229 18.42 -24.74 -0.78
CA LYS A 229 19.32 -24.90 -1.94
C LYS A 229 20.66 -25.53 -1.55
N SER A 230 21.26 -25.09 -0.44
CA SER A 230 22.54 -25.66 0.01
C SER A 230 22.37 -27.12 0.41
N ARG A 231 21.29 -27.46 1.12
CA ARG A 231 20.94 -28.86 1.44
C ARG A 231 20.68 -29.67 0.17
N LEU A 232 19.94 -29.14 -0.80
CA LEU A 232 19.71 -29.80 -2.09
C LEU A 232 21.03 -30.09 -2.81
N GLN A 233 21.95 -29.12 -2.82
CA GLN A 233 23.27 -29.30 -3.44
C GLN A 233 24.06 -30.40 -2.73
N ALA A 234 24.09 -30.42 -1.40
CA ALA A 234 24.75 -31.47 -0.63
C ALA A 234 24.16 -32.86 -0.91
N VAL A 235 22.83 -33.00 -0.92
CA VAL A 235 22.16 -34.27 -1.23
C VAL A 235 22.47 -34.72 -2.67
N VAL A 236 22.44 -33.80 -3.64
CA VAL A 236 22.80 -34.13 -5.02
C VAL A 236 24.26 -34.60 -5.12
N SER A 237 25.20 -33.95 -4.42
CA SER A 237 26.59 -34.39 -4.35
C SER A 237 26.73 -35.79 -3.75
N SER A 238 26.01 -36.10 -2.66
CA SER A 238 25.98 -37.44 -2.06
C SER A 238 25.37 -38.49 -2.99
N ILE A 239 24.32 -38.14 -3.75
CA ILE A 239 23.75 -39.03 -4.79
C ILE A 239 24.79 -39.31 -5.87
N THR A 240 25.53 -38.29 -6.32
CA THR A 240 26.54 -38.47 -7.37
C THR A 240 27.68 -39.38 -6.92
N SER A 241 28.22 -39.19 -5.72
CA SER A 241 29.29 -40.04 -5.19
C SER A 241 28.80 -41.48 -4.98
N LYS A 242 27.63 -41.68 -4.37
CA LYS A 242 27.04 -43.01 -4.18
C LYS A 242 26.70 -43.71 -5.49
N SER A 243 26.28 -42.96 -6.51
CA SER A 243 26.05 -43.49 -7.85
C SER A 243 27.35 -43.93 -8.53
N GLU A 244 28.45 -43.22 -8.29
CA GLU A 244 29.78 -43.61 -8.76
C GLU A 244 30.31 -44.85 -8.04
N GLU A 245 30.20 -44.90 -6.71
CA GLU A 245 30.49 -46.10 -5.89
C GLU A 245 29.72 -47.31 -6.42
N TYR A 246 28.40 -47.16 -6.62
CA TYR A 246 27.54 -48.20 -7.19
C TYR A 246 28.04 -48.68 -8.56
N ARG A 247 28.38 -47.75 -9.47
CA ARG A 247 28.90 -48.11 -10.81
C ARG A 247 30.23 -48.86 -10.72
N ASN A 248 31.12 -48.46 -9.82
CA ASN A 248 32.42 -49.10 -9.66
C ASN A 248 32.27 -50.53 -9.13
N ILE A 249 31.47 -50.73 -8.07
CA ILE A 249 31.17 -52.07 -7.54
C ILE A 249 30.49 -52.93 -8.62
N MET A 250 29.60 -52.35 -9.42
CA MET A 250 28.94 -53.09 -10.50
C MET A 250 29.92 -53.55 -11.59
N LYS A 251 30.93 -52.73 -11.92
CA LYS A 251 32.03 -53.13 -12.83
C LYS A 251 32.87 -54.25 -12.23
N GLU A 252 33.22 -54.17 -10.94
CA GLU A 252 33.99 -55.21 -10.24
C GLU A 252 33.22 -56.54 -10.18
N LEU A 253 31.92 -56.48 -9.89
CA LEU A 253 31.04 -57.65 -9.88
C LEU A 253 30.98 -58.32 -11.26
N ASN A 254 30.84 -57.54 -12.33
CA ASN A 254 30.83 -58.07 -13.70
C ASN A 254 32.17 -58.73 -14.07
N ARG A 255 33.30 -58.11 -13.70
CA ARG A 255 34.63 -58.71 -13.90
C ARG A 255 34.78 -60.04 -13.15
N LEU A 256 34.28 -60.12 -11.91
CA LEU A 256 34.33 -61.36 -11.12
C LEU A 256 33.47 -62.46 -11.74
N LYS A 257 32.28 -62.13 -12.26
CA LYS A 257 31.43 -63.06 -13.00
C LYS A 257 32.09 -63.57 -14.27
N GLU A 258 32.70 -62.69 -15.06
CA GLU A 258 33.48 -63.06 -16.25
C GLU A 258 34.65 -63.98 -15.92
N LEU A 259 35.38 -63.70 -14.83
CA LEU A 259 36.45 -64.55 -14.31
C LEU A 259 35.94 -65.92 -13.86
N GLN A 260 34.79 -65.98 -13.19
CA GLN A 260 34.19 -67.22 -12.72
C GLN A 260 33.71 -68.09 -13.90
N GLU A 261 33.03 -67.49 -14.88
CA GLU A 261 32.61 -68.17 -16.11
C GLU A 261 33.82 -68.68 -16.91
N SER A 262 34.87 -67.87 -17.05
CA SER A 262 36.13 -68.29 -17.69
C SER A 262 36.80 -69.44 -16.93
N ARG A 263 36.76 -69.44 -15.60
CA ARG A 263 37.28 -70.55 -14.79
C ARG A 263 36.44 -71.83 -14.93
N LYS A 264 35.11 -71.74 -14.95
CA LYS A 264 34.22 -72.88 -15.18
C LYS A 264 34.48 -73.48 -16.56
N LEU A 265 34.60 -72.62 -17.58
CA LEU A 265 34.92 -73.03 -18.95
C LEU A 265 36.30 -73.70 -19.03
N ASN A 266 37.33 -73.09 -18.44
CA ASN A 266 38.68 -73.67 -18.41
C ASN A 266 38.73 -74.99 -17.62
N ALA A 267 38.02 -75.09 -16.49
CA ALA A 267 37.92 -76.33 -15.73
C ALA A 267 37.19 -77.43 -16.52
N PHE A 268 36.13 -77.08 -17.26
CA PHE A 268 35.41 -78.00 -18.14
C PHE A 268 36.28 -78.48 -19.31
N VAL A 269 36.99 -77.56 -19.96
CA VAL A 269 37.95 -77.87 -21.03
C VAL A 269 39.07 -78.75 -20.51
N ASN A 270 39.64 -78.45 -19.33
CA ASN A 270 40.70 -79.24 -18.73
C ASN A 270 40.23 -80.64 -18.29
N ARG A 271 39.02 -80.77 -17.73
CA ARG A 271 38.42 -82.09 -17.45
C ARG A 271 38.23 -82.90 -18.73
N LYS A 272 37.71 -82.27 -19.79
CA LYS A 272 37.61 -82.94 -21.10
C LYS A 272 38.98 -83.33 -21.65
N LYS A 273 40.01 -82.49 -21.50
CA LYS A 273 41.39 -82.84 -21.87
C LYS A 273 41.91 -84.03 -21.07
N GLU A 274 41.70 -84.09 -19.76
CA GLU A 274 42.08 -85.22 -18.92
C GLU A 274 41.33 -86.50 -19.28
N ASP A 275 40.03 -86.41 -19.56
CA ASP A 275 39.23 -87.57 -19.98
C ASP A 275 39.67 -88.09 -21.35
N VAL A 276 39.99 -87.20 -22.29
CA VAL A 276 40.57 -87.56 -23.60
C VAL A 276 41.96 -88.17 -23.43
N LYS A 277 42.80 -87.63 -22.55
CA LYS A 277 44.11 -88.20 -22.23
C LYS A 277 44.00 -89.61 -21.63
N LYS A 278 43.06 -89.82 -20.69
CA LYS A 278 42.78 -91.14 -20.11
C LYS A 278 42.22 -92.13 -21.13
N LYS A 279 41.39 -91.69 -22.08
CA LYS A 279 40.91 -92.52 -23.22
C LYS A 279 42.06 -92.90 -24.16
N LEU A 280 42.98 -91.97 -24.41
CA LEU A 280 44.18 -92.19 -25.23
C LEU A 280 45.14 -93.19 -24.56
N GLU A 281 45.37 -93.06 -23.24
CA GLU A 281 46.17 -93.98 -22.42
C GLU A 281 45.55 -95.39 -22.33
N ARG A 282 44.22 -95.51 -22.45
CA ARG A 282 43.49 -96.79 -22.48
C ARG A 282 43.38 -97.41 -23.87
N GLY A 283 43.88 -96.74 -24.93
CA GLY A 283 43.87 -97.25 -26.31
C GLY A 283 42.50 -97.23 -26.99
N GLU A 284 41.53 -96.46 -26.48
CA GLU A 284 40.19 -96.33 -27.05
C GLU A 284 40.17 -95.32 -28.23
N ARG A 285 39.27 -95.50 -29.21
CA ARG A 285 39.14 -94.57 -30.35
C ARG A 285 38.67 -93.20 -29.89
N VAL A 286 39.51 -92.19 -30.08
CA VAL A 286 39.24 -90.77 -29.79
C VAL A 286 38.71 -90.07 -31.04
N SER A 287 37.69 -89.21 -30.89
CA SER A 287 37.12 -88.44 -32.00
C SER A 287 38.04 -87.28 -32.42
N PHE A 288 38.02 -86.89 -33.71
CA PHE A 288 38.84 -85.77 -34.23
C PHE A 288 38.64 -84.46 -33.46
N ASN A 289 37.40 -84.16 -33.05
CA ASN A 289 37.09 -82.98 -32.23
C ASN A 289 37.62 -83.07 -30.80
N GLU A 290 37.74 -84.28 -30.24
CA GLU A 290 38.32 -84.52 -28.91
C GLU A 290 39.84 -84.36 -28.93
N LEU A 291 40.48 -84.79 -30.03
CA LEU A 291 41.91 -84.63 -30.29
C LEU A 291 42.27 -83.16 -30.54
N TYR A 292 41.45 -82.44 -31.31
CA TYR A 292 41.60 -81.00 -31.59
C TYR A 292 41.55 -80.14 -30.32
N LEU A 293 40.67 -80.47 -29.38
CA LEU A 293 40.59 -79.82 -28.06
C LEU A 293 41.89 -79.94 -27.24
N MET A 294 42.69 -80.98 -27.47
CA MET A 294 43.95 -81.21 -26.77
C MET A 294 45.07 -80.28 -27.27
N PHE A 295 45.15 -80.05 -28.59
CA PHE A 295 46.26 -79.34 -29.24
C PHE A 295 46.07 -77.81 -29.39
N MET A 296 44.85 -77.29 -29.28
CA MET A 296 44.54 -75.86 -29.57
C MET A 296 45.13 -74.80 -28.61
N ASN A 297 45.88 -75.17 -27.56
CA ASN A 297 46.54 -74.19 -26.67
C ASN A 297 48.09 -74.30 -26.65
N GLU A 298 48.72 -75.22 -27.38
CA GLU A 298 50.18 -75.28 -27.43
C GLU A 298 50.79 -74.26 -28.41
N GLU A 299 49.99 -73.68 -29.31
CA GLU A 299 50.45 -72.67 -30.29
C GLU A 299 50.43 -71.22 -29.78
N GLY A 300 50.21 -70.99 -28.47
CA GLY A 300 50.06 -69.65 -27.87
C GLY A 300 51.19 -69.17 -26.95
N SER A 301 52.34 -69.87 -26.87
CA SER A 301 53.55 -69.40 -26.17
C SER A 301 54.70 -69.24 -27.16
N ALA A 302 54.72 -68.12 -27.87
CA ALA A 302 55.90 -67.52 -28.49
C ALA A 302 55.72 -66.01 -28.52
#